data_AF-A0A953RCL3-F1
#
_entry.id   AF-A0A953RCL3-F1
#
_cell.length_a   1.000
_cell.length_b   1.000
_cell.length_c   1.000
_cell.angle_alpha   90.00
_cell.angle_beta   90.00
_cell.angle_gamma   90.00
#
_symmetry.space_group_name_H-M   'P 1'
#
loop_
_entity.id
_entity.type
_entity.pdbx_description
1 polymer ?
#
loop_
_entity_poly.entity_id
_entity_poly.type
_entity_poly.pdbx_seq_one_letter_code
_entity_poly.pdbx_strand_id
1 'polypeptide(L)'
;MKTFLTKFAAIATLATGMAFAQTPAPAAAPTPGQGKAAMRPRAGLRQRLLQALNLTPDQRQQAKTIFQQTKQNAQPIAQQARQNREALAAAVKANDTAQIQQLAAQQGNLQGQLLAMRSQSMAKFYAILTPDQRAKADQIQQRVEQRLQRMRQRQG
;
A
#
# COMPACT_ATOMS: atom_id res chain seq x y z
N MET A 1 51.54 -21.30 35.57
CA MET A 1 50.74 -21.84 34.43
C MET A 1 50.13 -23.15 34.90
N LYS A 2 48.80 -23.28 34.81
CA LYS A 2 47.97 -24.21 35.60
C LYS A 2 47.77 -25.58 34.92
N THR A 3 48.31 -26.61 35.58
CA THR A 3 47.82 -27.99 35.84
C THR A 3 46.69 -28.65 35.01
N PHE A 4 47.03 -29.82 34.43
CA PHE A 4 46.43 -31.18 34.48
C PHE A 4 44.90 -31.43 34.61
N LEU A 5 44.40 -32.47 33.90
CA LEU A 5 43.87 -33.78 34.41
C LEU A 5 42.60 -34.34 33.69
N THR A 6 42.59 -35.68 33.47
CA THR A 6 41.45 -36.67 33.43
C THR A 6 40.37 -36.59 32.31
N LYS A 7 40.15 -37.58 31.42
CA LYS A 7 39.74 -39.03 31.48
C LYS A 7 38.20 -39.28 31.47
N PHE A 8 37.80 -40.30 30.68
CA PHE A 8 36.52 -41.08 30.65
C PHE A 8 35.27 -40.41 30.05
N ALA A 9 34.30 -41.08 29.42
CA ALA A 9 34.04 -42.46 29.03
C ALA A 9 32.97 -42.47 27.91
N ALA A 10 32.94 -43.54 27.13
CA ALA A 10 31.87 -43.85 26.17
C ALA A 10 30.58 -44.23 26.90
N ILE A 11 29.44 -43.76 26.39
CA ILE A 11 28.14 -44.42 26.59
C ILE A 11 27.46 -44.51 25.22
N ALA A 12 27.38 -45.75 24.74
CA ALA A 12 26.51 -46.15 23.65
C ALA A 12 25.10 -46.37 24.18
N THR A 13 24.11 -45.72 23.59
CA THR A 13 22.70 -46.12 23.72
C THR A 13 22.10 -46.26 22.33
N LEU A 14 21.96 -47.52 21.93
CA LEU A 14 21.10 -47.98 20.84
C LEU A 14 19.64 -47.72 21.23
N ALA A 15 18.90 -47.02 20.38
CA ALA A 15 17.44 -47.03 20.39
C ALA A 15 16.94 -47.42 19.00
N THR A 16 16.60 -48.71 18.89
CA THR A 16 15.95 -49.37 17.76
C THR A 16 14.51 -48.86 17.62
N GLY A 17 14.04 -48.80 16.38
CA GLY A 17 12.85 -48.06 15.99
C GLY A 17 11.49 -48.63 16.40
N MET A 18 10.49 -47.77 16.28
CA MET A 18 9.12 -48.15 15.95
C MET A 18 8.59 -47.18 14.91
N ALA A 19 8.46 -47.69 13.68
CA ALA A 19 7.64 -47.13 12.62
C ALA A 19 6.19 -47.50 12.91
N PHE A 20 5.25 -46.56 12.74
CA PHE A 20 3.80 -46.63 12.45
C PHE A 20 3.23 -45.25 12.84
N ALA A 21 2.34 -44.57 12.13
CA ALA A 21 1.70 -44.75 10.85
C ALA A 21 1.29 -43.32 10.42
N GLN A 22 1.85 -42.80 9.33
CA GLN A 22 1.37 -41.53 8.76
C GLN A 22 0.25 -41.88 7.79
N THR A 23 -0.99 -41.71 8.22
CA THR A 23 -2.11 -41.57 7.29
C THR A 23 -1.89 -40.26 6.52
N PRO A 24 -1.76 -40.29 5.18
CA PRO A 24 -1.76 -39.05 4.42
C PRO A 24 -3.19 -38.51 4.48
N ALA A 25 -3.39 -37.44 5.25
CA ALA A 25 -4.57 -36.61 5.09
C ALA A 25 -4.60 -36.16 3.61
N PRO A 26 -5.74 -36.26 2.91
CA PRO A 26 -5.83 -35.77 1.55
C PRO A 26 -5.50 -34.28 1.57
N ALA A 27 -4.44 -33.91 0.85
CA ALA A 27 -4.11 -32.53 0.57
C ALA A 27 -5.36 -31.87 -0.03
N ALA A 28 -5.99 -31.01 0.76
CA ALA A 28 -7.03 -30.13 0.25
C ALA A 28 -6.41 -29.33 -0.89
N ALA A 29 -6.86 -29.59 -2.11
CA ALA A 29 -6.44 -28.86 -3.29
C ALA A 29 -6.68 -27.36 -3.04
N PRO A 30 -5.73 -26.47 -3.36
CA PRO A 30 -6.00 -25.05 -3.31
C PRO A 30 -7.07 -24.74 -4.35
N THR A 31 -8.27 -24.42 -3.90
CA THR A 31 -9.37 -23.98 -4.76
C THR A 31 -8.88 -22.78 -5.58
N PRO A 32 -8.77 -22.87 -6.93
CA PRO A 32 -8.42 -21.73 -7.76
C PRO A 32 -9.71 -20.91 -7.92
N GLY A 33 -10.01 -20.11 -6.90
CA GLY A 33 -11.31 -19.49 -6.77
C GLY A 33 -11.24 -18.18 -6.01
N GLN A 34 -11.20 -17.09 -6.77
CA GLN A 34 -11.68 -15.78 -6.35
C GLN A 34 -10.75 -14.94 -5.47
N GLY A 35 -9.48 -14.87 -5.84
CA GLY A 35 -8.73 -13.61 -5.73
C GLY A 35 -9.28 -12.58 -6.73
N LYS A 36 -10.57 -12.24 -6.67
CA LYS A 36 -11.09 -11.11 -7.47
C LYS A 36 -10.35 -9.88 -6.98
N ALA A 37 -9.47 -9.40 -7.84
CA ALA A 37 -8.73 -8.16 -7.72
C ALA A 37 -9.55 -7.17 -6.90
N ALA A 38 -9.12 -6.93 -5.66
CA ALA A 38 -9.44 -5.68 -4.97
C ALA A 38 -8.75 -4.59 -5.78
N MET A 39 -9.31 -4.29 -6.95
CA MET A 39 -8.91 -3.20 -7.81
C MET A 39 -9.05 -1.99 -6.92
N ARG A 40 -7.88 -1.50 -6.45
CA ARG A 40 -7.78 -0.43 -5.46
C ARG A 40 -8.79 0.62 -5.89
N PRO A 41 -9.80 1.00 -5.07
CA PRO A 41 -10.91 1.83 -5.53
C PRO A 41 -10.47 3.11 -6.25
N ARG A 42 -9.28 3.60 -5.92
CA ARG A 42 -8.60 4.72 -6.59
C ARG A 42 -8.16 4.47 -8.04
N ALA A 43 -7.71 3.27 -8.39
CA ALA A 43 -7.32 2.92 -9.76
C ALA A 43 -8.54 2.85 -10.69
N GLY A 44 -9.64 2.27 -10.23
CA GLY A 44 -10.90 2.23 -10.97
C GLY A 44 -11.51 3.60 -11.19
N LEU A 45 -11.42 4.49 -10.20
CA LEU A 45 -11.92 5.87 -10.34
C LEU A 45 -11.14 6.66 -11.39
N ARG A 46 -9.80 6.54 -11.41
CA ARG A 46 -8.95 7.20 -12.40
C ARG A 46 -9.23 6.68 -13.80
N GLN A 47 -9.37 5.36 -13.97
CA GLN A 47 -9.66 4.78 -15.29
C GLN A 47 -11.03 5.21 -15.83
N ARG A 48 -12.04 5.31 -14.97
CA ARG A 48 -13.36 5.86 -15.33
C ARG A 48 -13.30 7.33 -15.73
N LEU A 49 -12.49 8.14 -15.04
CA LEU A 49 -12.27 9.54 -15.42
C LEU A 49 -11.62 9.65 -16.81
N LEU A 50 -10.56 8.88 -17.06
CA LEU A 50 -9.88 8.87 -18.36
C LEU A 50 -10.81 8.44 -19.50
N GLN A 51 -11.70 7.47 -19.26
CA GLN A 51 -12.73 7.06 -20.22
C GLN A 51 -13.78 8.15 -20.43
N ALA A 52 -14.24 8.79 -19.35
CA ALA A 52 -15.25 9.84 -19.44
C ALA A 52 -14.76 11.08 -20.22
N LEU A 53 -13.46 11.35 -20.24
CA LEU A 53 -12.88 12.50 -20.94
C LEU A 53 -12.62 12.25 -22.44
N ASN A 54 -12.89 11.05 -22.97
CA ASN A 54 -12.67 10.71 -24.38
C ASN A 54 -11.27 11.13 -24.87
N LEU A 55 -10.24 10.80 -24.09
CA LEU A 55 -8.86 11.19 -24.39
C LEU A 55 -8.38 10.61 -25.72
N THR A 56 -7.62 11.39 -26.50
CA THR A 56 -6.94 10.90 -27.70
C THR A 56 -5.88 9.84 -27.33
N PRO A 57 -5.44 8.99 -28.29
CA PRO A 57 -4.36 8.03 -28.04
C PRO A 57 -3.12 8.68 -27.42
N ASP A 58 -2.72 9.85 -27.93
CA ASP A 58 -1.53 10.58 -27.45
C ASP A 58 -1.74 11.12 -26.03
N GLN A 59 -2.90 11.72 -25.74
CA GLN A 59 -3.24 12.17 -24.39
C GLN A 59 -3.24 11.01 -23.39
N ARG A 60 -3.75 9.83 -23.78
CA ARG A 60 -3.71 8.63 -22.91
C ARG A 60 -2.29 8.19 -22.62
N GLN A 61 -1.42 8.21 -23.62
CA GLN A 61 -0.02 7.83 -23.45
C GLN A 61 0.71 8.84 -22.54
N GLN A 62 0.52 10.14 -22.75
CA GLN A 62 1.08 11.19 -21.89
C GLN A 62 0.56 11.07 -20.44
N ALA A 63 -0.75 10.88 -20.25
CA ALA A 63 -1.34 10.67 -18.93
C ALA A 63 -0.76 9.44 -18.21
N LYS A 64 -0.57 8.33 -18.94
CA LYS A 64 0.06 7.11 -18.41
C LYS A 64 1.49 7.39 -17.93
N THR A 65 2.30 8.07 -18.73
CA THR A 65 3.67 8.46 -18.36
C THR A 65 3.69 9.34 -17.12
N ILE A 66 2.87 10.40 -17.09
CA ILE A 66 2.75 11.32 -15.94
C ILE A 66 2.45 10.54 -14.65
N PHE A 67 1.46 9.64 -14.69
CA PHE A 67 1.05 8.88 -13.51
C PHE A 67 2.04 7.79 -13.10
N GLN A 68 2.73 7.17 -14.06
CA GLN A 68 3.76 6.18 -13.77
C GLN A 68 4.97 6.81 -13.10
N GLN A 69 5.45 7.94 -13.62
CA GLN A 69 6.56 8.70 -13.02
C GLN A 69 6.20 9.15 -11.60
N THR A 70 5.00 9.71 -11.41
CA THR A 70 4.54 10.08 -10.05
C THR A 70 4.48 8.86 -9.13
N LYS A 71 4.03 7.69 -9.61
CA LYS A 71 4.00 6.47 -8.80
C LYS A 71 5.42 6.03 -8.40
N GLN A 72 6.37 6.04 -9.33
CA GLN A 72 7.76 5.68 -9.08
C GLN A 72 8.38 6.63 -8.05
N ASN A 73 8.24 7.94 -8.25
CA ASN A 73 8.81 8.96 -7.35
C ASN A 73 8.15 8.95 -5.96
N ALA A 74 6.86 8.63 -5.88
CA ALA A 74 6.13 8.56 -4.62
C ALA A 74 6.37 7.25 -3.84
N GLN A 75 6.90 6.20 -4.49
CA GLN A 75 7.13 4.90 -3.84
C GLN A 75 8.01 4.99 -2.58
N PRO A 76 9.21 5.60 -2.60
CA PRO A 76 10.06 5.67 -1.41
C PRO A 76 9.38 6.42 -0.26
N ILE A 77 8.72 7.54 -0.55
CA ILE A 77 8.00 8.32 0.47
C ILE A 77 6.81 7.53 1.03
N ALA A 78 6.11 6.77 0.19
CA ALA A 78 5.03 5.89 0.64
C ALA A 78 5.52 4.74 1.52
N GLN A 79 6.73 4.23 1.27
CA GLN A 79 7.38 3.21 2.09
C GLN A 79 7.78 3.78 3.45
N GLN A 80 8.43 4.95 3.47
CA GLN A 80 8.74 5.68 4.71
C GLN A 80 7.47 5.97 5.52
N ALA A 81 6.39 6.38 4.85
CA ALA A 81 5.09 6.61 5.51
C ALA A 81 4.44 5.33 6.05
N ARG A 82 4.81 4.13 5.57
CA ARG A 82 4.35 2.87 6.18
C ARG A 82 5.18 2.53 7.41
N GLN A 83 6.50 2.58 7.28
CA GLN A 83 7.43 2.34 8.38
C GLN A 83 7.16 3.28 9.56
N ASN A 84 6.88 4.56 9.29
CA ASN A 84 6.51 5.53 10.31
C ASN A 84 5.20 5.17 11.04
N ARG A 85 4.20 4.58 10.35
CA ARG A 85 2.97 4.09 10.99
C ARG A 85 3.21 2.87 11.87
N GLU A 86 4.10 1.98 11.44
CA GLU A 86 4.51 0.82 12.24
C GLU A 86 5.24 1.27 13.50
N ALA A 87 6.14 2.24 13.39
CA ALA A 87 6.80 2.87 14.53
C ALA A 87 5.81 3.58 15.46
N LEU A 88 4.81 4.30 14.92
CA LEU A 88 3.74 4.91 15.72
C LEU A 88 2.97 3.86 16.51
N ALA A 89 2.60 2.74 15.89
CA ALA A 89 1.89 1.66 16.56
C ALA A 89 2.74 1.03 17.69
N ALA A 90 4.05 0.94 17.52
CA ALA A 90 4.96 0.48 18.56
C ALA A 90 5.06 1.49 19.72
N ALA A 91 5.22 2.79 19.42
CA ALA A 91 5.28 3.85 20.43
C ALA A 91 3.99 3.95 21.26
N VAL A 92 2.83 3.76 20.63
CA VAL A 92 1.53 3.66 21.32
C VAL A 92 1.50 2.49 22.30
N LYS A 93 1.97 1.30 21.89
CA LYS A 93 2.02 0.13 22.80
C LYS A 93 2.99 0.33 23.96
N ALA A 94 4.07 1.08 23.74
CA ALA A 94 5.05 1.44 24.76
C ALA A 94 4.61 2.61 25.65
N ASN A 95 3.49 3.27 25.34
CA ASN A 95 3.05 4.52 25.96
C ASN A 95 4.12 5.65 25.92
N ASP A 96 4.94 5.67 24.86
CA ASP A 96 5.99 6.67 24.65
C ASP A 96 5.40 7.92 23.98
N THR A 97 4.88 8.83 24.80
CA THR A 97 4.19 10.03 24.34
C THR A 97 5.08 11.00 23.57
N ALA A 98 6.37 11.07 23.91
CA ALA A 98 7.34 11.90 23.20
C ALA A 98 7.59 11.37 21.78
N GLN A 99 7.79 10.05 21.65
CA GLN A 99 8.00 9.41 20.36
C GLN A 99 6.73 9.45 19.49
N ILE A 100 5.53 9.32 20.09
CA ILE A 100 4.26 9.50 19.38
C ILE A 100 4.18 10.88 18.74
N GLN A 101 4.50 11.95 19.47
CA GLN A 101 4.42 13.32 18.95
C GLN A 101 5.40 13.54 17.79
N GLN A 102 6.64 13.05 17.93
CA GLN A 102 7.66 13.14 16.88
C GLN A 102 7.23 12.39 15.61
N LEU A 103 6.82 11.13 15.74
CA LEU A 103 6.43 10.31 14.59
C LEU A 103 5.13 10.81 13.94
N ALA A 104 4.22 11.43 14.71
CA ALA A 104 3.02 12.06 14.16
C ALA A 104 3.36 13.26 13.27
N ALA A 105 4.28 14.13 13.71
CA ALA A 105 4.76 15.24 12.89
C ALA A 105 5.46 14.74 11.61
N GLN A 106 6.30 13.71 11.73
CA GLN A 106 6.93 13.06 10.58
C GLN A 106 5.89 12.45 9.62
N GLN A 107 4.84 11.82 10.16
CA GLN A 107 3.74 11.28 9.37
C GLN A 107 3.05 12.37 8.54
N GLY A 108 2.80 13.53 9.15
CA GLY A 108 2.20 14.70 8.51
C GLY A 108 3.05 15.18 7.34
N ASN A 109 4.36 15.35 7.55
CA ASN A 109 5.30 15.77 6.52
C ASN A 109 5.33 14.81 5.32
N LEU A 110 5.42 13.49 5.57
CA LEU A 110 5.41 12.47 4.52
C LEU A 110 4.11 12.49 3.72
N GLN A 111 2.97 12.72 4.39
CA GLN A 111 1.68 12.81 3.71
C GLN A 111 1.54 14.10 2.89
N GLY A 112 2.08 15.22 3.38
CA GLY A 112 2.17 16.48 2.64
C GLY A 112 2.98 16.32 1.35
N GLN A 113 4.13 15.66 1.41
CA GLN A 113 4.95 15.37 0.22
C GLN A 113 4.20 14.50 -0.80
N LEU A 114 3.55 13.42 -0.34
CA LEU A 114 2.73 12.56 -1.21
C LEU A 114 1.55 13.30 -1.84
N LEU A 115 0.92 14.22 -1.09
CA LEU A 115 -0.15 15.07 -1.59
C LEU A 115 0.37 16.01 -2.68
N ALA A 116 1.48 16.72 -2.43
CA ALA A 116 2.10 17.62 -3.39
C ALA A 116 2.44 16.90 -4.71
N MET A 117 3.08 15.73 -4.64
CA MET A 117 3.40 14.92 -5.82
C MET A 117 2.15 14.55 -6.63
N ARG A 118 1.07 14.14 -5.96
CA ARG A 118 -0.20 13.82 -6.62
C ARG A 118 -0.84 15.05 -7.26
N SER A 119 -0.86 16.18 -6.56
CA SER A 119 -1.44 17.43 -7.07
C SER A 119 -0.68 17.94 -8.30
N GLN A 120 0.65 17.94 -8.26
CA GLN A 120 1.48 18.30 -9.41
C GLN A 120 1.25 17.35 -10.60
N SER A 121 1.10 16.05 -10.34
CA SER A 121 0.74 15.06 -11.36
C SER A 121 -0.62 15.35 -12.00
N MET A 122 -1.63 15.72 -11.19
CA MET A 122 -2.94 16.12 -11.71
C MET A 122 -2.87 17.41 -12.52
N ALA A 123 -2.09 18.41 -12.09
CA ALA A 123 -1.89 19.64 -12.84
C ALA A 123 -1.28 19.36 -14.23
N LYS A 124 -0.24 18.51 -14.30
CA LYS A 124 0.35 18.08 -15.58
C LYS A 124 -0.67 17.36 -16.47
N PHE A 125 -1.50 16.49 -15.89
CA PHE A 125 -2.57 15.82 -16.63
C PHE A 125 -3.65 16.81 -17.13
N TYR A 126 -4.02 17.79 -16.31
CA TYR A 126 -5.03 18.78 -16.68
C TYR A 126 -4.56 19.70 -17.82
N ALA A 127 -3.24 19.98 -17.88
CA ALA A 127 -2.62 20.79 -18.92
C ALA A 127 -2.67 20.14 -20.32
N ILE A 128 -2.71 18.80 -20.42
CA ILE A 128 -2.76 18.10 -21.72
C ILE A 128 -4.20 17.95 -22.26
N LEU A 129 -5.21 18.37 -21.49
CA LEU A 129 -6.62 18.31 -21.90
C LEU A 129 -6.97 19.48 -22.83
N THR A 130 -7.94 19.26 -23.71
CA THR A 130 -8.58 20.34 -24.46
C THR A 130 -9.48 21.18 -23.53
N PRO A 131 -9.86 22.41 -23.92
CA PRO A 131 -10.82 23.22 -23.15
C PRO A 131 -12.12 22.47 -22.82
N ASP A 132 -12.70 21.77 -23.80
CA ASP A 132 -13.95 21.01 -23.60
C ASP A 132 -13.76 19.83 -22.63
N GLN A 133 -12.62 19.15 -22.71
CA GLN A 133 -12.28 18.08 -21.77
C GLN A 133 -12.08 18.60 -20.35
N ARG A 134 -11.49 19.79 -20.18
CA ARG A 134 -11.37 20.46 -18.87
C ARG A 134 -12.74 20.78 -18.29
N ALA A 135 -13.62 21.41 -19.08
CA ALA A 135 -14.98 21.71 -18.64
C ALA A 135 -15.73 20.44 -18.20
N LYS A 136 -15.58 19.34 -18.94
CA LYS A 136 -16.15 18.04 -18.57
C LYS A 136 -15.53 17.48 -17.29
N ALA A 137 -14.21 17.63 -17.09
CA ALA A 137 -13.54 17.20 -15.86
C ALA A 137 -14.09 17.96 -14.64
N ASP A 138 -14.27 19.27 -14.75
CA ASP A 138 -14.79 20.11 -13.67
C ASP A 138 -16.24 19.74 -13.31
N GLN A 139 -17.08 19.47 -14.31
CA GLN A 139 -18.44 18.96 -14.08
C GLN A 139 -18.45 17.62 -13.35
N ILE A 140 -17.52 16.70 -13.70
CA ILE A 140 -17.39 15.43 -12.99
C ILE A 140 -16.99 15.67 -11.53
N GLN A 141 -16.05 16.58 -11.27
CA GLN A 141 -15.63 16.93 -9.92
C GLN A 141 -16.80 17.48 -9.08
N GLN A 142 -17.56 18.44 -9.61
CA GLN A 142 -18.74 19.00 -8.92
C GLN A 142 -19.75 17.92 -8.56
N ARG A 143 -20.04 16.97 -9.47
CA ARG A 143 -20.96 15.85 -9.18
C ARG A 143 -20.43 14.93 -8.08
N VAL A 144 -19.13 14.69 -8.05
CA VAL A 144 -18.48 13.90 -6.99
C VAL A 144 -18.61 14.63 -5.64
N GLU A 145 -18.35 15.93 -5.60
CA GLU A 145 -18.47 16.75 -4.39
C GLU A 145 -19.90 16.76 -3.85
N GLN A 146 -20.89 16.98 -4.71
CA GLN A 146 -22.31 16.91 -4.33
C GLN A 146 -22.67 15.55 -3.75
N ARG A 147 -22.18 14.46 -4.35
CA ARG A 147 -22.40 13.11 -3.82
C ARG A 147 -21.78 12.95 -2.43
N LEU A 148 -20.54 13.42 -2.23
CA LEU A 148 -19.87 13.36 -0.94
C LEU A 148 -20.58 14.20 0.12
N GLN A 149 -21.12 15.37 -0.24
CA GLN A 149 -21.95 16.18 0.66
C GLN A 149 -23.22 15.44 1.08
N ARG A 150 -23.95 14.83 0.14
CA ARG A 150 -25.14 14.03 0.45
C ARG A 150 -24.81 12.83 1.35
N MET A 151 -23.67 12.18 1.15
CA MET A 151 -23.24 11.07 2.01
C MET A 151 -22.93 11.55 3.44
N ARG A 152 -22.31 12.73 3.59
CA ARG A 152 -22.08 13.33 4.91
C ARG A 152 -23.38 13.68 5.64
N GLN A 153 -24.36 14.25 4.93
CA GLN A 153 -25.69 14.57 5.48
C GLN A 153 -26.50 13.33 5.89
N ARG A 154 -26.16 12.14 5.38
CA ARG A 154 -26.82 10.88 5.76
C ARG A 154 -26.12 10.16 6.92
N GLN A 155 -24.93 10.59 7.30
CA GLN A 155 -24.09 9.96 8.34
C GLN A 155 -24.00 10.80 9.62
N GLY A 156 -24.48 12.04 9.58
CA GLY A 156 -24.73 12.87 10.77
C GLY A 156 -26.22 12.89 11.08
#